data_AF-A0A1F9UTK1-F1
#
_entry.id   AF-A0A1F9UTK1-F1
#
_cell.length_a   1.000
_cell.length_b   1.000
_cell.length_c   1.000
_cell.angle_alpha   90.00
_cell.angle_beta   90.00
_cell.angle_gamma   90.00
#
_symmetry.space_group_name_H-M   'P 1'
#
loop_
_entity.id
_entity.type
_entity.pdbx_description
1 polymer ?
#
loop_
_entity_poly.entity_id
_entity_poly.type
_entity_poly.pdbx_seq_one_letter_code
_entity_poly.pdbx_strand_id
1 'polypeptide(L)'
;MNMNQEPFDDVNVRKAVSMVVPYQAIVDNVIYGYGANPGSPIAEGMVTHTDEFFTYPQGTVDEAKAMLAAAGYPNGFTVDLVVPQEDQARVDSATWIQSGLAQIGVTVNVNALPIAQYNELLNAMDEGGKHNLPFYIFEWYSWGNDPAFQFTWNFKCGQFTNYANMCNEELDQIIADLTLSRDPAERQELSTRGQEIVVQEEVPWIYLYAPEWIIATRSNVSGIALFNDLTLRYAFLGKD
;
A
#
# COMPACT_ATOMS: atom_id res chain seq x y z
N MET A 1 -4.01 -1.15 6.45
CA MET A 1 -5.01 -1.42 7.50
C MET A 1 -4.46 -2.55 8.36
N ASN A 2 -4.57 -2.48 9.68
CA ASN A 2 -3.99 -3.49 10.56
C ASN A 2 -4.95 -4.68 10.74
N MET A 3 -4.55 -5.85 10.24
CA MET A 3 -5.38 -7.05 10.19
C MET A 3 -5.54 -7.76 11.55
N ASN A 4 -4.91 -7.26 12.62
CA ASN A 4 -5.10 -7.76 13.99
C ASN A 4 -5.91 -6.81 14.87
N GLN A 5 -6.50 -5.76 14.30
CA GLN A 5 -7.25 -4.75 15.04
C GLN A 5 -8.65 -4.62 14.44
N GLU A 6 -9.68 -4.75 15.28
CA GLU A 6 -11.05 -4.42 14.87
C GLU A 6 -11.11 -2.96 14.36
N PRO A 7 -11.86 -2.67 13.28
CA PRO A 7 -12.69 -3.58 12.49
C PRO A 7 -11.95 -4.20 11.29
N PHE A 8 -10.64 -3.96 11.15
CA PHE A 8 -9.86 -4.34 9.96
C PHE A 8 -9.34 -5.77 10.00
N ASP A 9 -9.60 -6.52 11.06
CA ASP A 9 -9.44 -7.98 11.11
C ASP A 9 -10.42 -8.68 10.17
N ASP A 10 -11.60 -8.12 9.91
CA ASP A 10 -12.53 -8.61 8.88
C ASP A 10 -12.14 -8.13 7.47
N VAL A 11 -11.89 -9.09 6.58
CA VAL A 11 -11.60 -8.84 5.16
C VAL A 11 -12.72 -8.08 4.44
N ASN A 12 -13.97 -8.30 4.80
CA ASN A 12 -15.11 -7.63 4.18
C ASN A 12 -15.12 -6.14 4.49
N VAL A 13 -14.67 -5.76 5.69
CA VAL A 13 -14.46 -4.34 6.04
C VAL A 13 -13.35 -3.76 5.18
N ARG A 14 -12.21 -4.45 5.05
CA ARG A 14 -11.08 -4.00 4.21
C ARG A 14 -11.48 -3.83 2.74
N LYS A 15 -12.27 -4.76 2.20
CA LYS A 15 -12.85 -4.69 0.85
C LYS A 15 -13.79 -3.49 0.70
N ALA A 16 -14.75 -3.33 1.60
CA ALA A 16 -15.70 -2.22 1.57
C ALA A 16 -15.02 -0.85 1.63
N VAL A 17 -14.01 -0.70 2.50
CA VAL A 17 -13.19 0.51 2.62
C VAL A 17 -12.45 0.78 1.31
N SER A 18 -11.85 -0.25 0.69
CA SER A 18 -11.09 -0.11 -0.56
C SER A 18 -11.95 0.29 -1.76
N MET A 19 -13.25 0.00 -1.75
CA MET A 19 -14.16 0.33 -2.87
C MET A 19 -14.47 1.83 -3.00
N VAL A 20 -14.46 2.57 -1.89
CA VAL A 20 -14.96 3.96 -1.87
C VAL A 20 -13.88 5.03 -1.74
N VAL A 21 -12.61 4.62 -1.74
CA VAL A 21 -11.49 5.56 -1.79
C VAL A 21 -11.46 6.24 -3.16
N PRO A 22 -11.41 7.58 -3.23
CA PRO A 22 -11.44 8.30 -4.50
C PRO A 22 -10.04 8.35 -5.15
N TYR A 23 -9.53 7.20 -5.59
CA TYR A 23 -8.15 7.03 -6.07
C TYR A 23 -7.74 8.05 -7.14
N GLN A 24 -8.56 8.23 -8.19
CA GLN A 24 -8.23 9.17 -9.26
C GLN A 24 -8.20 10.62 -8.77
N ALA A 25 -9.10 10.99 -7.84
CA ALA A 25 -9.08 12.33 -7.26
C ALA A 25 -7.81 12.55 -6.43
N ILE A 26 -7.31 11.53 -5.73
CA ILE A 26 -6.04 11.59 -5.01
C ILE A 26 -4.90 11.79 -6.03
N VAL A 27 -4.83 11.00 -7.10
CA VAL A 27 -3.80 11.17 -8.14
C VAL A 27 -3.82 12.58 -8.74
N ASP A 28 -5.00 13.05 -9.16
CA ASP A 28 -5.13 14.33 -9.86
C ASP A 28 -4.89 15.54 -8.96
N ASN A 29 -5.31 15.48 -7.69
CA ASN A 29 -5.35 16.67 -6.82
C ASN A 29 -4.25 16.67 -5.75
N VAL A 30 -3.71 15.52 -5.36
CA VAL A 30 -2.66 15.42 -4.33
C VAL A 30 -1.27 15.39 -4.96
N ILE A 31 -1.08 14.52 -5.97
CA ILE A 31 0.19 14.41 -6.69
C ILE A 31 0.15 15.06 -8.07
N TYR A 32 -0.89 15.84 -8.37
CA TYR A 32 -1.03 16.67 -9.59
C TYR A 32 -0.90 15.88 -10.89
N GLY A 33 -1.32 14.61 -10.90
CA GLY A 33 -1.21 13.70 -12.04
C GLY A 33 0.18 13.10 -12.27
N TYR A 34 1.16 13.35 -11.39
CA TYR A 34 2.51 12.78 -11.50
C TYR A 34 2.61 11.43 -10.79
N GLY A 35 1.89 10.45 -11.32
CA GLY A 35 1.83 9.09 -10.79
C GLY A 35 0.63 8.33 -11.30
N ALA A 36 0.54 7.07 -10.90
CA ALA A 36 -0.55 6.19 -11.27
C ALA A 36 -1.00 5.31 -10.09
N ASN A 37 -2.18 4.71 -10.19
CA ASN A 37 -2.62 3.74 -9.21
C ASN A 37 -1.85 2.42 -9.44
N PRO A 38 -1.12 1.88 -8.44
CA PRO A 38 -0.16 0.80 -8.68
C PRO A 38 -0.76 -0.54 -9.13
N GLY A 39 -2.07 -0.76 -8.97
CA GLY A 39 -2.78 -1.98 -9.40
C GLY A 39 -2.31 -3.30 -8.78
N SER A 40 -1.22 -3.31 -8.00
CA SER A 40 -0.59 -4.52 -7.50
C SER A 40 0.42 -4.20 -6.39
N PRO A 41 0.70 -5.14 -5.47
CA PRO A 41 1.85 -5.05 -4.56
C PRO A 41 3.19 -5.13 -5.28
N ILE A 42 3.25 -5.71 -6.49
CA ILE A 42 4.43 -5.74 -7.33
C ILE A 42 4.35 -4.53 -8.27
N ALA A 43 5.27 -3.58 -8.13
CA ALA A 43 5.24 -2.33 -8.88
C ALA A 43 5.45 -2.54 -10.39
N GLU A 44 4.83 -1.68 -11.20
CA GLU A 44 5.07 -1.63 -12.65
C GLU A 44 6.58 -1.48 -12.93
N GLY A 45 7.09 -2.27 -13.88
CA GLY A 45 8.53 -2.34 -14.20
C GLY A 45 9.32 -3.39 -13.41
N MET A 46 8.74 -3.97 -12.34
CA MET A 46 9.29 -5.17 -11.70
C MET A 46 8.91 -6.43 -12.51
N VAL A 47 9.81 -7.42 -12.53
CA VAL A 47 9.50 -8.74 -13.12
C VAL A 47 8.26 -9.31 -12.42
N THR A 48 7.42 -10.02 -13.18
CA THR A 48 6.16 -10.65 -12.74
C THR A 48 5.00 -9.73 -12.36
N HIS A 49 5.13 -8.42 -12.52
CA HIS A 49 4.01 -7.48 -12.37
C HIS A 49 2.77 -7.91 -13.19
N THR A 50 1.60 -7.85 -12.55
CA THR A 50 0.28 -7.92 -13.20
C THR A 50 -0.72 -7.06 -12.43
N ASP A 51 -1.66 -6.44 -13.13
CA ASP A 51 -2.78 -5.65 -12.58
C ASP A 51 -4.14 -6.38 -12.71
N GLU A 52 -4.15 -7.61 -13.22
CA GLU A 52 -5.36 -8.41 -13.51
C GLU A 52 -6.32 -8.53 -12.31
N PHE A 53 -5.77 -8.55 -11.10
CA PHE A 53 -6.55 -8.81 -9.88
C PHE A 53 -7.15 -7.56 -9.24
N PHE A 54 -6.73 -6.37 -9.66
CA PHE A 54 -7.14 -5.13 -9.00
C PHE A 54 -8.53 -4.68 -9.46
N THR A 55 -9.51 -4.96 -8.60
CA THR A 55 -10.93 -4.75 -8.91
C THR A 55 -11.59 -3.66 -8.06
N TYR A 56 -10.93 -3.14 -7.01
CA TYR A 56 -11.57 -2.24 -6.06
C TYR A 56 -12.05 -0.88 -6.55
N PRO A 57 -11.37 -0.17 -7.48
CA PRO A 57 -11.95 1.06 -8.02
C PRO A 57 -13.27 0.82 -8.78
N GLN A 58 -13.73 -0.43 -8.95
CA GLN A 58 -14.94 -0.80 -9.67
C GLN A 58 -16.15 -1.07 -8.77
N GLY A 59 -16.01 -1.07 -7.43
CA GLY A 59 -17.12 -1.28 -6.50
C GLY A 59 -18.00 -0.03 -6.30
N THR A 60 -19.26 -0.24 -5.91
CA THR A 60 -20.22 0.85 -5.63
C THR A 60 -20.36 1.14 -4.12
N VAL A 61 -20.82 2.35 -3.79
CA VAL A 61 -21.11 2.75 -2.40
C VAL A 61 -22.16 1.83 -1.75
N ASP A 62 -23.15 1.35 -2.50
CA ASP A 62 -24.20 0.47 -1.97
C ASP A 62 -23.68 -0.94 -1.69
N GLU A 63 -22.81 -1.48 -2.54
CA GLU A 63 -22.12 -2.75 -2.29
C GLU A 63 -21.24 -2.66 -1.05
N ALA A 64 -20.47 -1.58 -0.90
CA ALA A 64 -19.63 -1.35 0.27
C ALA A 64 -20.47 -1.26 1.56
N LYS A 65 -21.62 -0.55 1.55
CA LYS A 65 -22.57 -0.53 2.69
C LYS A 65 -23.12 -1.90 3.02
N ALA A 66 -23.48 -2.70 2.01
CA ALA A 66 -23.99 -4.04 2.22
C ALA A 66 -22.94 -4.96 2.84
N MET A 67 -21.68 -4.86 2.40
CA MET A 67 -20.55 -5.58 2.99
C MET A 67 -20.30 -5.16 4.44
N LEU A 68 -20.30 -3.85 4.75
CA LEU A 68 -20.18 -3.38 6.14
C LEU A 68 -21.34 -3.86 7.02
N ALA A 69 -22.58 -3.84 6.53
CA ALA A 69 -23.72 -4.34 7.28
C ALA A 69 -23.62 -5.84 7.57
N ALA A 70 -23.18 -6.63 6.60
CA ALA A 70 -22.94 -8.07 6.76
C ALA A 70 -21.81 -8.36 7.76
N ALA A 71 -20.80 -7.49 7.82
CA ALA A 71 -19.71 -7.53 8.79
C ALA A 71 -20.08 -6.99 10.19
N GLY A 72 -21.34 -6.61 10.42
CA GLY A 72 -21.82 -6.12 11.73
C GLY A 72 -21.75 -4.60 11.92
N TYR A 73 -21.44 -3.83 10.87
CA TYR A 73 -21.34 -2.37 10.86
C TYR A 73 -22.41 -1.71 9.98
N PRO A 74 -23.72 -1.93 10.21
CA PRO A 74 -24.79 -1.41 9.33
C PRO A 74 -24.88 0.12 9.30
N ASN A 75 -24.31 0.80 10.30
CA ASN A 75 -24.24 2.25 10.39
C ASN A 75 -22.80 2.77 10.26
N GLY A 76 -21.87 1.93 9.79
CA GLY A 76 -20.44 2.21 9.82
C GLY A 76 -19.84 2.18 11.23
N PHE A 77 -18.68 2.79 11.37
CA PHE A 77 -17.89 2.87 12.60
C PHE A 77 -17.05 4.16 12.61
N THR A 78 -16.39 4.44 13.73
CA THR A 78 -15.41 5.54 13.83
C THR A 78 -14.00 4.97 13.89
N VAL A 79 -13.05 5.59 13.17
CA VAL A 79 -11.65 5.18 13.15
C VAL A 79 -10.72 6.38 13.08
N ASP A 80 -9.58 6.30 13.74
CA ASP A 80 -8.52 7.29 13.61
C ASP A 80 -7.57 6.91 12.47
N LEU A 81 -7.37 7.81 11.50
CA LEU A 81 -6.40 7.68 10.42
C LEU A 81 -5.16 8.50 10.77
N VAL A 82 -4.06 7.82 11.08
CA VAL A 82 -2.83 8.46 11.54
C VAL A 82 -1.89 8.74 10.35
N VAL A 83 -1.44 9.99 10.23
CA VAL A 83 -0.54 10.45 9.16
C VAL A 83 0.58 11.33 9.70
N PRO A 84 1.76 11.36 9.06
CA PRO A 84 2.81 12.29 9.45
C PRO A 84 2.46 13.71 8.98
N GLN A 85 2.45 14.66 9.90
CA GLN A 85 2.02 16.05 9.67
C GLN A 85 2.87 16.76 8.62
N GLU A 86 4.14 16.42 8.52
CA GLU A 86 5.11 17.03 7.60
C GLU A 86 4.96 16.54 6.16
N ASP A 87 4.23 15.44 5.94
CA ASP A 87 3.93 14.93 4.60
C ASP A 87 2.55 15.41 4.16
N GLN A 88 2.53 16.56 3.48
CA GLN A 88 1.29 17.17 3.02
C GLN A 88 0.52 16.27 2.04
N ALA A 89 1.21 15.46 1.23
CA ALA A 89 0.54 14.56 0.30
C ALA A 89 -0.26 13.47 1.05
N ARG A 90 0.29 12.93 2.15
CA ARG A 90 -0.44 11.99 3.01
C ARG A 90 -1.59 12.67 3.76
N VAL A 91 -1.40 13.90 4.25
CA VAL A 91 -2.46 14.67 4.92
C VAL A 91 -3.63 14.96 3.96
N ASP A 92 -3.34 15.38 2.73
CA ASP A 92 -4.36 15.65 1.72
C ASP A 92 -5.05 14.36 1.27
N SER A 93 -4.30 13.28 1.08
CA SER A 93 -4.86 11.94 0.80
C SER A 93 -5.80 11.47 1.91
N ALA A 94 -5.45 11.71 3.18
CA ALA A 94 -6.30 11.36 4.31
C ALA A 94 -7.66 12.10 4.28
N THR A 95 -7.68 13.35 3.81
CA THR A 95 -8.91 14.13 3.64
C THR A 95 -9.81 13.52 2.55
N TRP A 96 -9.22 13.09 1.43
CA TRP A 96 -9.94 12.38 0.38
C TRP A 96 -10.48 11.02 0.85
N ILE A 97 -9.68 10.25 1.59
CA ILE A 97 -10.10 8.99 2.21
C ILE A 97 -11.26 9.22 3.18
N GLN A 98 -11.18 10.25 4.04
CA GLN A 98 -12.26 10.64 4.94
C GLN A 98 -13.56 10.92 4.16
N SER A 99 -13.48 11.68 3.07
CA SER A 99 -14.65 11.97 2.22
C SER A 99 -15.22 10.71 1.55
N GLY A 100 -14.37 9.78 1.12
CA GLY A 100 -14.80 8.51 0.54
C GLY A 100 -15.55 7.64 1.55
N LEU A 101 -14.94 7.43 2.71
CA LEU A 101 -15.45 6.57 3.77
C LEU A 101 -16.71 7.12 4.46
N ALA A 102 -16.89 8.45 4.49
CA ALA A 102 -18.13 9.06 4.95
C ALA A 102 -19.37 8.59 4.16
N GLN A 103 -19.21 8.24 2.87
CA GLN A 103 -20.31 7.79 2.02
C GLN A 103 -20.90 6.44 2.47
N ILE A 104 -20.12 5.63 3.19
CA ILE A 104 -20.52 4.33 3.73
C ILE A 104 -20.75 4.37 5.26
N GLY A 105 -20.85 5.56 5.84
CA GLY A 105 -21.12 5.76 7.26
C GLY A 105 -19.89 5.64 8.17
N VAL A 106 -18.69 5.47 7.59
CA VAL A 106 -17.45 5.41 8.37
C VAL A 106 -16.96 6.83 8.66
N THR A 107 -16.87 7.17 9.95
CA THR A 107 -16.33 8.45 10.41
C THR A 107 -14.82 8.30 10.60
N VAL A 108 -14.03 9.04 9.82
CA VAL A 108 -12.57 9.03 9.94
C VAL A 108 -12.12 10.28 10.67
N ASN A 109 -11.41 10.13 11.79
CA ASN A 109 -10.70 11.23 12.43
C ASN A 109 -9.26 11.27 11.90
N VAL A 110 -8.91 12.29 11.13
CA VAL A 110 -7.53 12.44 10.64
C VAL A 110 -6.66 12.95 11.77
N ASN A 111 -5.69 12.14 12.19
CA ASN A 111 -4.74 12.46 13.24
C ASN A 111 -3.35 12.69 12.64
N ALA A 112 -3.06 13.96 12.33
CA ALA A 112 -1.75 14.38 11.84
C ALA A 112 -0.79 14.59 13.01
N LEU A 113 0.26 13.79 13.08
CA LEU A 113 1.25 13.80 14.16
C LEU A 113 2.63 14.19 13.64
N PRO A 114 3.50 14.82 14.46
CA PRO A 114 4.89 15.01 14.11
C PRO A 114 5.54 13.69 13.70
N ILE A 115 6.36 13.69 12.64
CA ILE A 115 6.89 12.46 12.00
C ILE A 115 7.59 11.51 12.97
N ALA A 116 8.28 12.05 13.99
CA ALA A 116 8.93 11.24 15.02
C ALA A 116 7.91 10.43 15.84
N GLN A 117 6.81 11.06 16.23
CA GLN A 117 5.72 10.40 16.98
C GLN A 117 4.94 9.44 16.08
N TYR A 118 4.67 9.82 14.83
CA TYR A 118 4.10 8.92 13.83
C TYR A 118 4.94 7.65 13.69
N ASN A 119 6.26 7.79 13.53
CA ASN A 119 7.17 6.65 13.36
C ASN A 119 7.27 5.80 14.64
N GLU A 120 7.24 6.43 15.82
CA GLU A 120 7.19 5.70 17.09
C GLU A 120 5.95 4.79 17.15
N LEU A 121 4.77 5.32 16.81
CA LEU A 121 3.52 4.57 16.78
C LEU A 121 3.50 3.50 15.67
N LEU A 122 4.00 3.84 14.49
CA LEU A 122 4.04 2.91 13.35
C LEU A 122 4.93 1.70 13.66
N ASN A 123 6.04 1.90 14.36
CA ASN A 123 6.99 0.83 14.70
C ASN A 123 6.72 0.19 16.07
N ALA A 124 5.71 0.66 16.81
CA ALA A 124 5.36 0.08 18.11
C ALA A 124 4.72 -1.30 17.93
N MET A 125 5.36 -2.31 18.53
CA MET A 125 4.89 -3.68 18.53
C MET A 125 4.46 -4.13 19.93
N ASP A 126 3.50 -5.05 20.00
CA ASP A 126 3.16 -5.77 21.23
C ASP A 126 4.23 -6.84 21.60
N GLU A 127 4.01 -7.54 22.72
CA GLU A 127 4.91 -8.62 23.17
C GLU A 127 5.01 -9.79 22.16
N GLY A 128 4.05 -9.92 21.25
CA GLY A 128 4.02 -10.89 20.16
C GLY A 128 4.68 -10.41 18.88
N GLY A 129 5.24 -9.19 18.86
CA GLY A 129 5.88 -8.61 17.68
C GLY A 129 4.89 -8.06 16.63
N LYS A 130 3.63 -7.84 17.00
CA LYS A 130 2.60 -7.30 16.10
C LYS A 130 2.48 -5.79 16.25
N HIS A 131 2.37 -5.08 15.13
CA HIS A 131 2.14 -3.63 15.12
C HIS A 131 0.78 -3.26 15.70
N ASN A 132 0.69 -2.10 16.36
CA ASN A 132 -0.53 -1.68 17.08
C ASN A 132 -1.36 -0.60 16.38
N LEU A 133 -0.81 0.10 15.38
CA LEU A 133 -1.50 1.21 14.71
C LEU A 133 -2.61 0.68 13.79
N PRO A 134 -3.91 1.01 13.99
CA PRO A 134 -5.01 0.36 13.27
C PRO A 134 -5.14 0.85 11.82
N PHE A 135 -5.08 2.16 11.59
CA PHE A 135 -5.26 2.76 10.28
C PHE A 135 -4.30 3.94 10.10
N TYR A 136 -3.52 3.88 9.02
CA TYR A 136 -2.43 4.81 8.77
C TYR A 136 -2.11 4.84 7.27
N ILE A 137 -1.47 5.92 6.83
CA ILE A 137 -0.86 6.01 5.50
C ILE A 137 0.64 5.89 5.66
N PHE A 138 1.26 4.96 4.95
CA PHE A 138 2.70 4.82 4.85
C PHE A 138 3.11 4.62 3.39
N GLU A 139 4.40 4.72 3.12
CA GLU A 139 4.95 4.38 1.81
C GLU A 139 6.02 3.30 1.96
N TRP A 140 6.20 2.52 0.90
CA TRP A 140 7.28 1.55 0.78
C TRP A 140 7.87 1.63 -0.63
N TYR A 141 9.18 1.44 -0.73
CA TYR A 141 9.86 1.25 -2.01
C TYR A 141 10.76 0.01 -1.91
N SER A 142 10.82 -0.76 -2.98
CA SER A 142 11.60 -2.00 -2.99
C SER A 142 13.09 -1.74 -3.22
N TRP A 143 13.93 -2.15 -2.28
CA TRP A 143 15.39 -2.13 -2.46
C TRP A 143 15.89 -3.20 -3.44
N GLY A 144 15.08 -4.22 -3.75
CA GLY A 144 15.37 -5.26 -4.73
C GLY A 144 14.35 -5.29 -5.86
N ASN A 145 14.80 -5.48 -7.10
CA ASN A 145 13.90 -5.69 -8.23
C ASN A 145 13.46 -7.16 -8.36
N ASP A 146 12.87 -7.71 -7.30
CA ASP A 146 12.50 -9.12 -7.20
C ASP A 146 11.18 -9.30 -6.42
N PRO A 147 10.19 -10.06 -6.93
CA PRO A 147 8.92 -10.27 -6.24
C PRO A 147 9.07 -10.98 -4.89
N ALA A 148 10.02 -11.92 -4.74
CA ALA A 148 10.28 -12.59 -3.47
C ALA A 148 10.69 -11.57 -2.39
N PHE A 149 11.51 -10.58 -2.78
CA PHE A 149 11.90 -9.49 -1.90
C PHE A 149 10.68 -8.67 -1.50
N GLN A 150 9.89 -8.21 -2.48
CA GLN A 150 8.71 -7.39 -2.23
C GLN A 150 7.71 -8.09 -1.29
N PHE A 151 7.40 -9.37 -1.53
CA PHE A 151 6.52 -10.14 -0.67
C PHE A 151 7.09 -10.39 0.73
N THR A 152 8.38 -10.73 0.82
CA THR A 152 9.04 -11.02 2.11
C THR A 152 8.95 -9.85 3.07
N TRP A 153 9.22 -8.63 2.61
CA TRP A 153 9.24 -7.46 3.50
C TRP A 153 7.84 -6.96 3.83
N ASN A 154 6.87 -7.13 2.94
CA ASN A 154 5.57 -6.48 3.12
C ASN A 154 4.47 -7.41 3.67
N PHE A 155 4.54 -8.72 3.41
CA PHE A 155 3.40 -9.62 3.64
C PHE A 155 3.76 -10.95 4.31
N LYS A 156 5.04 -11.28 4.46
CA LYS A 156 5.44 -12.50 5.19
C LYS A 156 4.97 -12.45 6.64
N CYS A 157 4.47 -13.57 7.15
CA CYS A 157 4.07 -13.69 8.55
C CYS A 157 5.21 -13.32 9.51
N GLY A 158 4.93 -12.46 10.48
CA GLY A 158 5.89 -12.07 11.52
C GLY A 158 7.07 -11.21 11.05
N GLN A 159 7.07 -10.77 9.79
CA GLN A 159 8.08 -9.83 9.31
C GLN A 159 7.88 -8.46 9.97
N PHE A 160 8.95 -7.86 10.50
CA PHE A 160 8.83 -6.60 11.26
C PHE A 160 8.41 -5.40 10.42
N THR A 161 8.61 -5.45 9.10
CA THR A 161 8.15 -4.43 8.13
C THR A 161 6.74 -4.71 7.58
N ASN A 162 6.12 -5.83 7.93
CA ASN A 162 4.73 -6.12 7.61
C ASN A 162 3.82 -5.33 8.56
N TYR A 163 3.71 -4.03 8.31
CA TYR A 163 2.94 -3.10 9.15
C TYR A 163 1.43 -3.41 9.16
N ALA A 164 0.92 -4.14 8.16
CA ALA A 164 -0.48 -4.57 8.12
C ALA A 164 -0.73 -5.78 9.05
N ASN A 165 0.33 -6.43 9.52
CA ASN A 165 0.31 -7.72 10.21
C ASN A 165 -0.47 -8.81 9.46
N MET A 166 -0.41 -8.80 8.12
CA MET A 166 -0.95 -9.87 7.30
C MET A 166 -0.25 -11.19 7.63
N CYS A 167 -0.98 -12.30 7.61
CA CYS A 167 -0.35 -13.62 7.67
C CYS A 167 -1.18 -14.64 6.91
N ASN A 168 -0.60 -15.21 5.85
CA ASN A 168 -1.21 -16.22 5.01
C ASN A 168 -0.17 -17.31 4.72
N GLU A 169 -0.45 -18.55 5.13
CA GLU A 169 0.51 -19.66 5.04
C GLU A 169 0.83 -20.05 3.58
N GLU A 170 -0.13 -19.90 2.66
CA GLU A 170 0.09 -20.13 1.23
C GLU A 170 1.06 -19.09 0.67
N LEU A 171 0.88 -17.82 1.02
CA LEU A 171 1.81 -16.76 0.60
C LEU A 171 3.21 -16.96 1.19
N ASP A 172 3.33 -17.38 2.45
CA ASP A 172 4.62 -17.69 3.07
C ASP A 172 5.35 -18.83 2.33
N GLN A 173 4.61 -19.85 1.87
CA GLN A 173 5.16 -20.92 1.04
C GLN A 173 5.57 -20.41 -0.35
N ILE A 174 4.74 -19.61 -1.01
CA ILE A 174 5.06 -18.94 -2.28
C ILE A 174 6.36 -18.12 -2.15
N ILE A 175 6.52 -17.37 -1.06
CA ILE A 175 7.74 -16.60 -0.78
C ILE A 175 8.97 -17.52 -0.68
N ALA A 176 8.84 -18.64 0.03
CA ALA A 176 9.92 -19.62 0.17
C ALA A 176 10.33 -20.21 -1.18
N ASP A 177 9.36 -20.59 -2.01
CA ASP A 177 9.60 -21.18 -3.33
C ASP A 177 10.16 -20.15 -4.32
N LEU A 178 9.62 -18.91 -4.33
CA LEU A 178 10.17 -17.79 -5.09
C LEU A 178 11.61 -17.48 -4.70
N THR A 179 12.00 -17.65 -3.43
CA THR A 179 13.39 -17.40 -3.00
C THR A 179 14.37 -18.43 -3.57
N LEU A 180 13.93 -19.66 -3.82
CA LEU A 180 14.77 -20.76 -4.29
C LEU A 180 14.72 -20.96 -5.81
N SER A 181 13.58 -20.65 -6.44
CA SER A 181 13.37 -20.87 -7.87
C SER A 181 14.17 -19.89 -8.75
N ARG A 182 14.73 -20.43 -9.82
CA ARG A 182 15.42 -19.70 -10.90
C ARG A 182 14.69 -19.81 -12.24
N ASP A 183 13.61 -20.58 -12.33
CA ASP A 183 12.83 -20.72 -13.56
C ASP A 183 11.88 -19.52 -13.69
N PRO A 184 12.01 -18.69 -14.74
CA PRO A 184 11.13 -17.55 -14.94
C PRO A 184 9.64 -17.90 -15.02
N ALA A 185 9.28 -19.08 -15.56
CA ALA A 185 7.88 -19.49 -15.70
C ALA A 185 7.26 -19.84 -14.35
N GLU A 186 7.98 -20.65 -13.55
CA GLU A 186 7.56 -21.00 -12.19
C GLU A 186 7.46 -19.74 -11.31
N ARG A 187 8.44 -18.83 -11.40
CA ARG A 187 8.40 -17.56 -10.67
C ARG A 187 7.22 -16.68 -11.08
N GLN A 188 6.88 -16.64 -12.37
CA GLN A 188 5.72 -15.90 -12.85
C GLN A 188 4.43 -16.47 -12.25
N GLU A 189 4.25 -17.79 -12.28
CA GLU A 189 3.07 -18.46 -11.72
C GLU A 189 2.94 -18.19 -10.21
N LEU A 190 3.98 -18.46 -9.45
CA LEU A 190 4.04 -18.24 -8.01
C LEU A 190 3.75 -16.77 -7.64
N SER A 191 4.41 -15.83 -8.34
CA SER A 191 4.20 -14.40 -8.06
C SER A 191 2.84 -13.90 -8.49
N THR A 192 2.22 -14.49 -9.52
CA THR A 192 0.86 -14.16 -9.96
C THR A 192 -0.13 -14.58 -8.89
N ARG A 193 -0.02 -15.82 -8.36
CA ARG A 193 -0.83 -16.29 -7.25
C ARG A 193 -0.63 -15.45 -5.98
N GLY A 194 0.61 -15.08 -5.67
CA GLY A 194 0.90 -14.20 -4.52
C GLY A 194 0.24 -12.82 -4.65
N GLN A 195 0.23 -12.24 -5.86
CA GLN A 195 -0.47 -10.98 -6.13
C GLN A 195 -1.99 -11.14 -5.97
N GLU A 196 -2.58 -12.24 -6.44
CA GLU A 196 -4.00 -12.54 -6.26
C GLU A 196 -4.39 -12.64 -4.79
N ILE A 197 -3.64 -13.41 -3.98
CA ILE A 197 -3.88 -13.55 -2.53
C ILE A 197 -3.87 -12.16 -1.88
N VAL A 198 -2.81 -11.40 -2.09
CA VAL A 198 -2.65 -10.08 -1.45
C VAL A 198 -3.74 -9.12 -1.90
N VAL A 199 -4.05 -9.07 -3.21
CA VAL A 199 -4.99 -8.08 -3.75
C VAL A 199 -6.43 -8.49 -3.47
N GLN A 200 -6.86 -9.72 -3.75
CA GLN A 200 -8.27 -10.11 -3.70
C GLN A 200 -8.70 -10.83 -2.43
N GLU A 201 -7.83 -11.64 -1.85
CA GLU A 201 -8.20 -12.48 -0.71
C GLU A 201 -7.95 -11.76 0.61
N GLU A 202 -6.81 -11.08 0.74
CA GLU A 202 -6.33 -10.56 2.02
C GLU A 202 -6.48 -9.04 2.14
N VAL A 203 -6.34 -8.29 1.05
CA VAL A 203 -6.61 -6.84 0.98
C VAL A 203 -5.95 -6.05 2.13
N PRO A 204 -4.65 -6.24 2.42
CA PRO A 204 -4.01 -5.60 3.57
C PRO A 204 -3.89 -4.07 3.38
N TRP A 205 -3.80 -3.64 2.12
CA TRP A 205 -3.49 -2.28 1.71
C TRP A 205 -4.58 -1.68 0.81
N ILE A 206 -4.69 -0.37 0.90
CA ILE A 206 -5.39 0.48 -0.06
C ILE A 206 -4.29 1.14 -0.91
N TYR A 207 -4.21 0.79 -2.19
CA TYR A 207 -3.15 1.26 -3.07
C TYR A 207 -3.45 2.67 -3.58
N LEU A 208 -2.99 3.70 -2.86
CA LEU A 208 -3.35 5.09 -3.15
C LEU A 208 -2.76 5.60 -4.47
N TYR A 209 -1.44 5.52 -4.62
CA TYR A 209 -0.71 5.93 -5.83
C TYR A 209 0.74 5.44 -5.77
N ALA A 210 1.37 5.34 -6.94
CA ALA A 210 2.81 5.24 -7.14
C ALA A 210 3.28 6.55 -7.80
N PRO A 211 4.06 7.40 -7.11
CA PRO A 211 4.45 8.70 -7.65
C PRO A 211 5.52 8.54 -8.74
N GLU A 212 5.45 9.39 -9.76
CA GLU A 212 6.55 9.57 -10.71
C GLU A 212 7.68 10.39 -10.08
N TRP A 213 8.91 10.01 -10.38
CA TRP A 213 10.08 10.75 -9.94
C TRP A 213 10.39 11.89 -10.90
N ILE A 214 9.98 13.11 -10.53
CA ILE A 214 10.25 14.32 -11.32
C ILE A 214 11.62 14.88 -10.95
N ILE A 215 12.54 14.88 -11.92
CA ILE A 215 13.87 15.47 -11.75
C ILE A 215 13.99 16.72 -12.63
N ALA A 216 14.20 17.87 -12.00
CA ALA A 216 14.47 19.13 -12.69
C ALA A 216 15.97 19.40 -12.74
N THR A 217 16.51 19.58 -13.95
CA THR A 217 17.93 19.95 -14.15
C THR A 217 18.10 21.09 -15.14
N ARG A 218 19.30 21.70 -15.14
CA ARG A 218 19.68 22.62 -16.22
C ARG A 218 19.83 21.84 -17.52
N SER A 219 19.52 22.49 -18.64
CA SER A 219 19.60 21.88 -19.97
C SER A 219 20.99 21.37 -20.37
N ASN A 220 22.05 21.78 -19.68
CA ASN A 220 23.42 21.34 -19.92
C ASN A 220 23.94 20.32 -18.90
N VAL A 221 23.05 19.75 -18.06
CA VAL A 221 23.37 18.63 -17.18
C VAL A 221 22.97 17.34 -17.88
N SER A 222 23.89 16.39 -17.97
CA SER A 222 23.70 15.10 -18.61
C SER A 222 23.97 13.93 -17.64
N GLY A 223 23.55 12.72 -18.01
CA GLY A 223 23.86 11.50 -17.26
C GLY A 223 23.16 11.37 -15.90
N ILE A 224 21.95 11.93 -15.79
CA ILE A 224 21.06 11.68 -14.64
C ILE A 224 20.63 10.21 -14.71
N ALA A 225 20.96 9.43 -13.69
CA ALA A 225 20.52 8.06 -13.55
C ALA A 225 19.83 7.87 -12.20
N LEU A 226 18.58 7.38 -12.27
CA LEU A 226 17.80 6.94 -11.12
C LEU A 226 17.78 5.41 -11.11
N PHE A 227 18.02 4.84 -9.93
CA PHE A 227 17.91 3.41 -9.69
C PHE A 227 16.76 3.14 -8.73
N ASN A 228 16.35 1.88 -8.62
CA ASN A 228 15.28 1.43 -7.74
C ASN A 228 15.52 1.76 -6.25
N ASP A 229 16.78 1.97 -5.85
CA ASP A 229 17.17 2.38 -4.49
C ASP A 229 17.07 3.90 -4.24
N LEU A 230 16.48 4.65 -5.18
CA LEU A 230 16.23 6.09 -5.10
C LEU A 230 17.49 6.95 -4.92
N THR A 231 18.67 6.36 -5.10
CA THR A 231 19.94 7.04 -4.85
C THR A 231 20.50 7.60 -6.15
N LEU A 232 20.69 8.92 -6.19
CA LEU A 232 21.33 9.59 -7.33
C LEU A 232 22.77 9.10 -7.49
N ARG A 233 23.10 8.66 -8.71
CA ARG A 233 24.46 8.25 -9.05
C ARG A 233 25.23 9.42 -9.65
N TYR A 234 25.97 10.14 -8.80
CA TYR A 234 26.81 11.26 -9.23
C TYR A 234 27.92 10.88 -10.21
N ALA A 235 28.34 9.60 -10.25
CA ALA A 235 29.38 9.12 -11.15
C ALA A 235 29.03 9.27 -12.64
N PHE A 236 27.75 9.32 -12.98
CA PHE A 236 27.29 9.49 -14.36
C PHE A 236 27.00 10.96 -14.71
N LEU A 237 26.97 11.86 -13.74
CA LEU A 237 26.59 13.26 -13.98
C LEU A 237 27.69 14.01 -14.74
N GLY A 238 27.30 14.57 -15.88
CA GLY A 238 28.12 15.42 -16.73
C GLY A 238 27.58 16.85 -16.79
N LYS A 239 28.44 17.77 -17.22
CA LYS A 239 28.06 19.13 -17.58
C LYS A 239 28.78 19.52 -18.86
N ASP A 240 28.01 19.89 -19.87
CA ASP A 240 28.50 20.44 -21.14
C ASP A 240 28.55 21.97 -21.13
#